data_AF-A0A350M4N9-F1
#
_entry.id   AF-A0A350M4N9-F1
#
_cell.length_a   1.000
_cell.length_b   1.000
_cell.length_c   1.000
_cell.angle_alpha   90.00
_cell.angle_beta   90.00
_cell.angle_gamma   90.00
#
_symmetry.space_group_name_H-M   'P 1'
#
loop_
_entity.id
_entity.type
_entity.pdbx_description
1 polymer ?
#
loop_
_entity_poly.entity_id
_entity_poly.type
_entity_poly.pdbx_seq_one_letter_code
_entity_poly.pdbx_strand_id
1 'polypeptide(L)'
;MNLTVVVGNELNWLGIAIFAGMGYLNGYLFRNIGFIKIIALFVFLPFCLNLLIQLNNVLSATIPFLLMALVGFWGPARTLQRLEKLISDVSYYFVYYIRRGR
;
A
#
# COMPACT_ATOMS: atom_id res chain seq x y z
N MET A 1 12.72 23.58 -1.74
CA MET A 1 12.12 23.15 -0.46
C MET A 1 12.82 21.87 -0.03
N ASN A 2 13.70 21.95 0.97
CA ASN A 2 14.32 20.78 1.56
C ASN A 2 13.29 20.08 2.45
N LEU A 3 12.63 19.06 1.92
CA LEU A 3 11.80 18.13 2.70
C LEU A 3 12.73 17.32 3.58
N THR A 4 13.01 17.83 4.77
CA THR A 4 13.62 17.11 5.89
C THR A 4 12.64 16.06 6.44
N VAL A 5 12.23 15.10 5.60
CA VAL A 5 11.46 13.90 6.01
C VAL A 5 12.41 12.76 6.39
N VAL A 6 13.72 12.96 6.24
CA VAL A 6 14.74 12.02 6.71
C VAL A 6 15.35 12.57 8.00
N VAL A 7 14.76 12.18 9.12
CA VAL A 7 15.36 12.32 10.46
C VAL A 7 16.01 10.97 10.78
N GLY A 8 17.22 10.75 10.28
CA GLY A 8 17.99 9.53 10.58
C GLY A 8 17.31 8.23 10.11
N ASN A 9 17.78 7.10 10.65
CA ASN A 9 17.27 5.74 10.37
C ASN A 9 15.76 5.54 10.69
N GLU A 10 15.04 6.57 11.16
CA GLU A 10 13.65 6.48 11.56
C GLU A 10 12.77 7.52 10.86
N LEU A 11 11.83 7.04 10.06
CA LEU A 11 10.83 7.87 9.40
C LEU A 11 9.76 8.27 10.42
N ASN A 12 9.49 9.56 10.56
CA ASN A 12 8.46 10.04 11.48
C ASN A 12 7.06 9.55 11.04
N TRP A 13 6.13 9.34 11.97
CA TRP A 13 4.78 8.80 11.69
C TRP A 13 4.02 9.56 10.59
N LEU A 14 4.23 10.87 10.52
CA LEU A 14 3.71 11.73 9.45
C LEU A 14 4.26 11.35 8.07
N GLY A 15 5.56 11.08 7.98
CA GLY A 15 6.17 10.61 6.73
C GLY A 15 5.58 9.27 6.30
N ILE A 16 5.39 8.34 7.24
CA ILE A 16 4.78 7.03 6.96
C ILE A 16 3.36 7.20 6.42
N ALA A 17 2.56 8.10 7.01
CA ALA A 17 1.21 8.38 6.55
C ALA A 17 1.17 9.02 5.15
N ILE A 18 2.09 9.94 4.85
CA ILE A 18 2.22 10.55 3.52
C ILE A 18 2.58 9.47 2.49
N PHE A 19 3.54 8.59 2.80
CA PHE A 19 3.94 7.49 1.92
C PHE A 19 2.80 6.49 1.69
N ALA A 20 2.06 6.14 2.74
CA ALA A 20 0.87 5.31 2.64
C ALA A 20 -0.18 5.95 1.70
N GLY A 21 -0.43 7.26 1.85
CA GLY A 21 -1.35 8.00 0.98
C GLY A 21 -0.89 8.05 -0.49
N MET A 22 0.40 8.26 -0.71
CA MET A 22 1.01 8.23 -2.05
C MET A 22 0.88 6.85 -2.70
N GLY A 23 1.12 5.78 -1.94
CA GLY A 23 0.92 4.41 -2.39
C GLY A 23 -0.51 4.19 -2.85
N TYR A 24 -1.50 4.52 -2.01
CA TYR A 24 -2.92 4.40 -2.32
C TYR A 24 -3.30 5.16 -3.60
N LEU A 25 -2.87 6.41 -3.71
CA LEU A 25 -3.17 7.25 -4.87
C LEU A 25 -2.58 6.67 -6.14
N ASN A 26 -1.36 6.14 -6.08
CA ASN A 26 -0.71 5.49 -7.21
C ASN A 26 -1.49 4.25 -7.66
N GLY A 27 -1.84 3.36 -6.72
CA GLY A 27 -2.70 2.20 -6.99
C GLY A 27 -4.06 2.58 -7.60
N TYR A 28 -4.69 3.64 -7.08
CA TYR A 28 -5.97 4.14 -7.57
C TYR A 28 -5.91 4.70 -9.00
N LEU A 29 -4.79 5.32 -9.38
CA LEU A 29 -4.56 5.82 -10.74
C LEU A 29 -4.45 4.67 -11.76
N PHE A 30 -3.89 3.52 -11.35
CA PHE A 30 -3.85 2.32 -12.17
C PHE A 30 -5.20 1.56 -12.24
N ARG A 31 -6.17 1.90 -11.38
CA ARG A 31 -7.49 1.26 -11.36
C ARG A 31 -8.46 1.94 -12.32
N ASN A 32 -9.10 1.16 -13.22
CA ASN A 32 -10.07 1.65 -14.21
C ASN A 32 -9.51 2.86 -14.99
N ILE A 33 -8.46 2.61 -15.76
CA ILE A 33 -7.70 3.63 -16.49
C ILE A 33 -8.65 4.39 -17.43
N GLY A 34 -8.75 5.70 -17.21
CA GLY A 34 -9.44 6.64 -18.09
C GLY A 34 -8.49 7.78 -18.47
N PHE A 35 -8.87 8.57 -19.46
CA PHE A 35 -7.99 9.60 -20.05
C PHE A 35 -7.42 10.58 -19.00
N ILE A 36 -8.25 11.04 -18.07
CA ILE A 36 -7.85 11.92 -16.97
C ILE A 36 -6.82 11.25 -16.05
N LYS A 37 -6.98 9.95 -15.78
CA LYS A 37 -6.05 9.20 -14.94
C LYS A 37 -4.72 8.94 -15.63
N ILE A 38 -4.70 8.80 -16.95
CA ILE A 38 -3.47 8.68 -17.74
C ILE A 38 -2.64 9.97 -17.63
N ILE A 39 -3.29 11.13 -17.78
CA ILE A 39 -2.63 12.43 -17.62
C ILE A 39 -2.07 12.57 -16.19
N ALA A 40 -2.87 12.22 -15.18
CA ALA A 40 -2.40 12.22 -13.79
C ALA A 40 -1.23 11.24 -13.57
N LEU A 41 -1.23 10.08 -14.24
CA LEU A 41 -0.14 9.10 -14.18
C LEU A 41 1.18 9.70 -14.68
N PHE A 42 1.17 10.45 -15.79
CA PHE A 42 2.38 11.10 -16.31
C PHE A 42 2.97 12.14 -15.36
N VAL A 43 2.16 12.76 -14.51
CA VAL A 43 2.62 13.78 -13.56
C VAL A 43 3.02 13.16 -12.21
N PHE A 44 2.18 12.27 -11.66
CA PHE A 44 2.35 11.74 -10.31
C PHE A 44 3.27 10.52 -10.25
N LEU A 45 3.28 9.66 -11.26
CA LEU A 45 4.14 8.46 -11.28
C LEU A 45 5.64 8.78 -11.20
N PRO A 46 6.21 9.71 -12.01
CA PRO A 46 7.65 10.00 -11.92
C PRO A 46 8.04 10.62 -10.56
N PHE A 47 7.16 11.43 -9.97
CA PHE A 47 7.37 11.99 -8.64
C PHE A 47 7.39 10.91 -7.55
N CYS A 48 6.43 9.98 -7.59
CA CYS A 48 6.38 8.83 -6.68
C CYS A 48 7.60 7.91 -6.82
N LEU A 49 8.02 7.61 -8.05
CA LEU A 49 9.18 6.74 -8.31
C LEU A 49 10.48 7.38 -7.83
N ASN A 50 10.69 8.67 -8.06
CA ASN A 50 11.88 9.37 -7.57
C ASN A 50 11.95 9.37 -6.03
N LEU A 51 10.83 9.62 -5.36
CA LEU A 51 10.74 9.52 -3.90
C LEU A 51 10.94 8.09 -3.39
N LEU A 52 10.40 7.08 -4.07
CA LEU A 52 10.57 5.68 -3.69
C LEU A 52 12.04 5.24 -3.84
N ILE A 53 12.73 5.69 -4.90
CA ILE A 53 14.17 5.41 -5.08
C ILE A 53 14.98 6.04 -3.96
N GLN A 54 14.66 7.28 -3.56
CA GLN A 54 15.35 7.98 -2.46
C GLN A 54 15.11 7.31 -1.10
N LEU A 55 13.99 6.62 -0.93
CA LEU A 55 13.57 6.02 0.34
C LEU A 55 13.58 4.50 0.36
N ASN A 56 14.05 3.86 -0.72
CA ASN A 56 14.09 2.39 -0.83
C ASN A 56 14.90 1.75 0.33
N ASN A 57 15.85 2.49 0.90
CA ASN A 57 16.61 2.05 2.07
C ASN A 57 15.82 2.10 3.40
N VAL A 58 14.62 2.68 3.42
CA VAL A 58 13.76 2.77 4.61
C VAL A 58 12.55 1.85 4.45
N LEU A 59 12.74 0.59 4.83
CA LEU A 59 11.69 -0.45 4.83
C LEU A 59 10.38 0.02 5.48
N SER A 60 10.46 0.84 6.53
CA SER A 60 9.33 1.40 7.26
C SER A 60 8.42 2.31 6.42
N ALA A 61 8.90 2.84 5.30
CA ALA A 61 8.11 3.62 4.34
C ALA A 61 7.69 2.81 3.11
N THR A 62 8.56 1.92 2.64
CA THR A 62 8.33 1.11 1.42
C THR A 62 7.19 0.11 1.61
N ILE A 63 7.13 -0.55 2.77
CA ILE A 63 6.08 -1.52 3.11
C ILE A 63 4.68 -0.88 3.11
N PRO A 64 4.42 0.20 3.88
CA PRO A 64 3.11 0.84 3.89
C PRO A 64 2.72 1.45 2.53
N PHE A 65 3.69 1.95 1.76
CA PHE A 65 3.47 2.40 0.39
C PHE A 65 2.94 1.26 -0.50
N LEU A 66 3.60 0.09 -0.49
CA LEU A 66 3.19 -1.07 -1.30
C LEU A 66 1.84 -1.63 -0.88
N LEU A 67 1.59 -1.75 0.43
CA LEU A 67 0.31 -2.22 0.96
C LEU A 67 -0.83 -1.30 0.51
N MET A 68 -0.66 0.01 0.67
CA MET A 68 -1.67 0.96 0.25
C MET A 68 -1.83 1.02 -1.27
N ALA A 69 -0.76 0.85 -2.04
CA ALA A 69 -0.85 0.74 -3.50
C ALA A 69 -1.69 -0.46 -3.95
N LEU A 70 -1.54 -1.61 -3.30
CA LEU A 70 -2.40 -2.77 -3.55
C LEU A 70 -3.86 -2.49 -3.20
N VAL A 71 -4.12 -1.84 -2.06
CA VAL A 71 -5.47 -1.44 -1.63
C VAL A 71 -6.11 -0.49 -2.64
N GLY A 72 -5.36 0.51 -3.11
CA GLY A 72 -5.81 1.48 -4.12
C GLY A 72 -6.09 0.83 -5.47
N PHE A 73 -5.27 -0.15 -5.87
CA PHE A 73 -5.39 -0.85 -7.14
C PHE A 73 -6.61 -1.79 -7.19
N TRP A 74 -6.82 -2.62 -6.16
CA TRP A 74 -7.97 -3.52 -6.12
C TRP A 74 -9.27 -2.81 -5.75
N GLY A 75 -9.17 -1.71 -5.01
CA GLY A 75 -10.29 -0.95 -4.50
C GLY A 75 -10.82 -1.49 -3.18
N PRO A 76 -11.28 -0.60 -2.28
CA PRO A 76 -11.60 -0.96 -0.89
C PRO A 76 -12.61 -2.10 -0.79
N ALA A 77 -13.65 -2.13 -1.64
CA ALA A 77 -14.67 -3.17 -1.62
C ALA A 77 -14.15 -4.57 -1.97
N ARG A 78 -13.23 -4.70 -2.94
CA ARG A 78 -12.67 -6.01 -3.34
C ARG A 78 -11.58 -6.47 -2.39
N THR A 79 -10.84 -5.53 -1.81
CA THR A 79 -9.80 -5.83 -0.81
C THR A 79 -10.43 -6.36 0.48
N LEU A 80 -11.54 -5.76 0.92
CA LEU A 80 -12.26 -6.19 2.13
C LEU A 80 -12.87 -7.59 1.95
N GLN A 81 -13.52 -7.86 0.82
CA GLN A 81 -14.05 -9.20 0.50
C GLN A 81 -12.96 -10.28 0.45
N ARG A 82 -11.78 -9.96 -0.08
CA ARG A 82 -10.66 -10.92 -0.12
C ARG A 82 -10.04 -11.15 1.25
N LEU A 83 -9.95 -10.12 2.08
CA LEU A 83 -9.51 -10.22 3.46
C LEU A 83 -10.48 -11.05 4.30
N GLU A 84 -11.79 -10.80 4.20
CA GLU A 84 -12.82 -11.59 4.87
C GLU A 84 -12.75 -13.07 4.46
N LYS A 85 -12.55 -13.34 3.17
CA LYS A 85 -12.40 -14.72 2.68
C LYS A 85 -11.14 -15.39 3.24
N LEU A 86 -10.00 -14.68 3.27
CA LEU A 86 -8.76 -15.18 3.86
C LEU A 86 -8.92 -15.47 5.36
N ILE A 87 -9.57 -14.58 6.11
CA ILE A 87 -9.83 -14.76 7.54
C ILE A 87 -10.76 -15.96 7.77
N SER A 88 -11.79 -16.11 6.93
CA SER A 88 -12.69 -17.26 6.98
C SER A 88 -11.97 -18.59 6.72
N ASP A 89 -11.11 -18.63 5.69
CA ASP A 89 -10.34 -19.84 5.35
C ASP A 89 -9.36 -20.19 6.48
N VAL A 90 -8.64 -19.20 7.02
CA VAL A 90 -7.73 -19.41 8.16
C VAL A 90 -8.50 -19.91 9.39
N SER A 91 -9.65 -19.31 9.70
CA SER A 91 -10.49 -19.74 10.82
C SER A 91 -10.97 -21.18 10.64
N TYR A 92 -11.40 -21.54 9.43
CA TYR A 92 -11.80 -22.91 9.10
C TYR A 92 -10.65 -23.91 9.29
N TYR A 93 -9.47 -23.60 8.77
CA TYR A 93 -8.28 -24.44 8.94
C TYR A 93 -7.85 -24.57 10.41
N PHE A 94 -7.96 -23.49 11.19
CA PHE A 94 -7.62 -23.50 12.62
C PHE A 94 -8.58 -24.38 13.42
N VAL A 95 -9.90 -24.25 13.19
CA VAL A 95 -10.92 -25.10 13.81
C VAL A 95 -10.78 -26.56 13.39
N TYR A 96 -10.47 -26.81 12.12
CA TYR A 96 -10.20 -28.16 11.61
C TYR A 96 -9.01 -28.81 12.32
N TYR A 97 -7.90 -28.10 12.50
CA TYR A 97 -6.73 -28.60 13.22
C TYR A 97 -7.02 -28.86 14.71
N ILE A 98 -7.77 -27.98 15.38
CA ILE A 98 -8.15 -28.18 16.79
C ILE A 98 -9.04 -29.42 16.96
N ARG A 99 -9.99 -29.67 16.04
CA ARG A 99 -10.84 -30.87 16.09
C ARG A 99 -10.12 -32.17 15.80
N ARG A 100 -9.03 -32.14 15.02
CA ARG A 100 -8.27 -33.33 14.63
C ARG A 100 -7.14 -33.67 15.62
N GLY A 101 -6.74 -32.72 16.46
CA GLY A 101 -5.78 -32.90 17.55
C GLY A 101 -6.40 -33.29 18.90
N ARG A 102 -7.73 -33.50 18.96
CA ARG A 102 -8.44 -34.18 20.05
C ARG A 102 -8.88 -35.56 19.58
#